data_AF-A0A8B8IU55-F1
#
_entry.id   AF-A0A8B8IU55-F1
#
_cell.length_a   1.000
_cell.length_b   1.000
_cell.length_c   1.000
_cell.angle_alpha   90.00
_cell.angle_beta   90.00
_cell.angle_gamma   90.00
#
_symmetry.space_group_name_H-M   'P 1'
#
loop_
_entity.id
_entity.type
_entity.pdbx_description
1 polymer ?
#
loop_
_entity_poly.entity_id
_entity_poly.type
_entity_poly.pdbx_seq_one_letter_code
_entity_poly.pdbx_strand_id
1 'polypeptide(L)'
;MKRMLYVLGPLVLLLAIIIVSVIGNKQKVELLSKVADWKNYVQPNIWHGALVQALLTSQTAGGYLISSGESIYADIDVQWNSLIFVATNIVASWAAVLFWFAIGGEGDKETGNLAVLMEIYKVSVEKNLSKAWPLLCFAMLALSGIITMLTFLHPLYDRYRRVGGYKWRHVSMGSSAVSALGVIALVSVGGHGLEVVEDVVVPFLVSVATVLEISAFVFIYGWKVLVEDIEFLTGRKIKKIWVMSWCAVPGIIVPVALWWIISWFIKKQNWTEAPWEKAAVVSSVCVIFILFFTFAAVSVSKQVQYDFIGKLKSSFSPSRHWGPRDPITHHYWLASREEGGQSAPPTRNQRRQLGQFSGSSSFNDVSSSYSIKEMQVIAKKRRSNSDDWLVLYRKHYIAELCHKRCETRKRSKSLDWAVLPRLKLHSKYYSRKNIRIKETSFDTFCSSDKQ
;
A
#
# COMPACT_ATOMS: atom_id res chain seq x y z
N MET A 1 6.01 -9.49 15.26
CA MET A 1 5.72 -8.06 15.01
C MET A 1 4.23 -7.74 15.15
N LYS A 2 3.33 -8.31 14.34
CA LYS A 2 1.87 -8.04 14.41
C LYS A 2 1.26 -8.12 15.82
N ARG A 3 1.45 -9.25 16.52
CA ARG A 3 0.92 -9.44 17.89
C ARG A 3 1.47 -8.44 18.91
N MET A 4 2.73 -8.02 18.75
CA MET A 4 3.32 -7.00 19.63
C MET A 4 2.70 -5.63 19.37
N LEU A 5 2.50 -5.24 18.11
CA LEU A 5 1.87 -3.97 17.76
C LEU A 5 0.41 -3.88 18.25
N TYR A 6 -0.35 -4.98 18.17
CA TYR A 6 -1.72 -5.03 18.67
C TYR A 6 -1.85 -4.90 20.20
N VAL A 7 -0.80 -5.24 20.95
CA VAL A 7 -0.80 -5.14 22.42
C VAL A 7 -0.20 -3.80 22.86
N LEU A 8 0.90 -3.38 22.24
CA LEU A 8 1.63 -2.16 22.59
C LEU A 8 0.84 -0.89 22.24
N GLY A 9 0.16 -0.84 21.09
CA GLY A 9 -0.59 0.35 20.65
C GLY A 9 -1.71 0.75 21.62
N PRO A 10 -2.66 -0.14 21.93
CA PRO A 10 -3.71 0.15 22.91
C PRO A 10 -3.16 0.46 24.30
N LEU A 11 -2.06 -0.20 24.72
CA LEU A 11 -1.42 0.07 26.00
C LEU A 11 -0.88 1.50 26.09
N VAL A 12 -0.23 2.01 25.04
CA VAL A 12 0.25 3.40 24.99
C VAL A 12 -0.93 4.38 25.07
N LEU A 13 -2.02 4.12 24.34
CA LEU A 13 -3.23 4.96 24.40
C LEU A 13 -3.88 4.94 25.78
N LEU A 14 -3.98 3.77 26.41
CA LEU A 14 -4.54 3.64 27.76
C LEU A 14 -3.67 4.37 28.80
N LEU A 15 -2.35 4.24 28.72
CA LEU A 15 -1.44 5.00 29.58
C LEU A 15 -1.62 6.51 29.39
N ALA A 16 -1.72 6.99 28.14
CA ALA A 16 -1.95 8.40 27.85
C ALA A 16 -3.27 8.89 28.47
N ILE A 17 -4.36 8.13 28.31
CA ILE A 17 -5.68 8.47 28.87
C ILE A 17 -5.63 8.50 30.40
N ILE A 18 -4.98 7.52 31.04
CA ILE A 18 -4.84 7.47 32.51
C ILE A 18 -4.07 8.69 33.01
N ILE A 19 -2.96 9.04 32.36
CA ILE A 19 -2.13 10.19 32.76
C ILE A 19 -2.93 11.50 32.64
N VAL A 20 -3.65 11.69 31.53
CA VAL A 20 -4.50 12.88 31.31
C VAL A 20 -5.62 12.97 32.34
N SER A 21 -6.28 11.84 32.62
CA SER A 21 -7.47 11.80 33.49
C SER A 21 -7.14 12.09 34.95
N VAL A 22 -5.93 11.73 35.41
CA VAL A 22 -5.54 11.86 36.82
C VAL A 22 -4.93 13.25 37.14
N ILE A 23 -4.25 13.90 36.19
CA ILE A 23 -3.40 15.08 36.47
C ILE A 23 -3.73 16.31 35.60
N GLY A 24 -4.58 16.17 34.58
CA GLY A 24 -4.89 17.25 33.66
C GLY A 24 -5.41 18.51 34.35
N ASN A 25 -4.65 19.61 34.22
CA ASN A 25 -5.10 20.91 34.68
C ASN A 25 -6.20 21.45 33.74
N LYS A 26 -7.45 21.46 34.20
CA LYS A 26 -8.63 21.86 33.43
C LYS A 26 -8.52 23.29 32.87
N GLN A 27 -7.88 24.22 33.60
CA GLN A 27 -7.72 25.62 33.17
C GLN A 27 -6.86 25.76 31.91
N LYS A 28 -5.84 24.90 31.74
CA LYS A 28 -4.97 24.94 30.54
C LYS A 28 -5.60 24.24 29.33
N VAL A 29 -6.52 23.30 29.57
CA VAL A 29 -7.33 22.73 28.49
C VAL A 29 -8.31 23.78 27.96
N GLU A 30 -8.83 24.67 28.82
CA GLU A 30 -9.68 25.79 28.37
C GLU A 30 -8.94 26.79 27.47
N LEU A 31 -7.62 26.96 27.63
CA LEU A 31 -6.80 27.79 26.73
C LEU A 31 -6.84 27.29 25.27
N LEU A 32 -6.97 25.98 25.04
CA LEU A 32 -7.14 25.40 23.71
C LEU A 32 -8.36 26.00 22.98
N SER A 33 -9.42 26.31 23.73
CA SER A 33 -10.66 26.86 23.17
C SER A 33 -10.63 28.37 22.94
N LYS A 34 -9.74 29.10 23.64
CA LYS A 34 -9.73 30.57 23.67
C LYS A 34 -8.73 31.22 22.71
N VAL A 35 -7.71 30.50 22.25
CA VAL A 35 -6.67 31.05 21.34
C VAL A 35 -7.10 30.85 19.89
N ALA A 36 -7.81 31.83 19.32
CA ALA A 36 -8.16 31.86 17.89
C ALA A 36 -7.41 32.99 17.17
N ASP A 37 -6.08 32.89 17.11
CA ASP A 37 -5.25 33.81 16.34
C ASP A 37 -5.27 33.45 14.85
N TRP A 38 -6.32 33.89 14.15
CA TRP A 38 -6.52 33.61 12.72
C TRP A 38 -5.37 34.09 11.83
N LYS A 39 -4.62 35.10 12.29
CA LYS A 39 -3.46 35.66 11.59
C LYS A 39 -2.32 34.64 11.44
N ASN A 40 -2.25 33.64 12.32
CA ASN A 40 -1.22 32.60 12.26
C ASN A 40 -1.45 31.64 11.09
N TYR A 41 -2.68 31.43 10.61
CA TYR A 41 -2.95 30.56 9.44
C TYR A 41 -2.36 31.09 8.13
N VAL A 42 -1.92 32.35 8.06
CA VAL A 42 -1.22 32.88 6.88
C VAL A 42 0.23 32.37 6.80
N GLN A 43 0.78 31.86 7.91
CA GLN A 43 2.16 31.42 7.95
C GLN A 43 2.34 30.09 7.22
N PRO A 44 3.29 30.00 6.27
CA PRO A 44 3.51 28.79 5.48
C PRO A 44 4.03 27.62 6.33
N ASN A 45 4.74 27.91 7.44
CA ASN A 45 5.22 26.91 8.38
C ASN A 45 4.09 26.07 8.98
N ILE A 46 2.92 26.67 9.22
CA ILE A 46 1.77 25.97 9.81
C ILE A 46 1.17 25.00 8.81
N TRP A 47 1.01 25.40 7.54
CA TRP A 47 0.48 24.52 6.49
C TRP A 47 1.42 23.38 6.16
N HIS A 48 2.71 23.66 6.01
CA HIS A 48 3.71 22.62 5.77
C HIS A 48 3.84 21.68 6.98
N GLY A 49 3.85 22.21 8.20
CA GLY A 49 3.86 21.42 9.43
C GLY A 49 2.63 20.51 9.54
N ALA A 50 1.43 21.03 9.27
CA ALA A 50 0.20 20.22 9.26
C ALA A 50 0.23 19.11 8.20
N LEU A 51 0.77 19.41 7.02
CA LEU A 51 0.93 18.43 5.95
C LEU A 51 1.89 17.30 6.33
N VAL A 52 3.08 17.66 6.83
CA VAL A 52 4.10 16.70 7.26
C VAL A 52 3.60 15.87 8.44
N GLN A 53 2.91 16.50 9.39
CA GLN A 53 2.25 15.81 10.50
C GLN A 53 1.24 14.77 9.98
N ALA A 54 0.41 15.13 9.01
CA ALA A 54 -0.53 14.18 8.42
C ALA A 54 0.18 13.00 7.74
N LEU A 55 1.27 13.26 6.99
CA LEU A 55 2.03 12.23 6.28
C LEU A 55 2.79 11.28 7.22
N LEU A 56 3.43 11.82 8.26
CA LEU A 56 4.21 11.04 9.22
C LEU A 56 3.31 10.23 10.16
N THR A 57 2.23 10.82 10.67
CA THR A 57 1.31 10.12 11.58
C THR A 57 0.55 9.00 10.86
N SER A 58 0.15 9.21 9.61
CA SER A 58 -0.52 8.18 8.80
C SER A 58 0.43 7.12 8.22
N GLN A 59 1.74 7.24 8.43
CA GLN A 59 2.75 6.28 7.96
C GLN A 59 2.69 6.02 6.44
N THR A 60 2.09 6.93 5.65
CA THR A 60 1.97 6.79 4.20
C THR A 60 3.33 6.89 3.53
N ALA A 61 4.19 7.79 4.02
CA ALA A 61 5.54 7.99 3.49
C ALA A 61 6.58 6.97 3.99
N GLY A 62 6.21 6.13 4.96
CA GLY A 62 7.13 5.18 5.61
C GLY A 62 7.27 3.84 4.89
N GLY A 63 6.46 3.56 3.85
CA GLY A 63 6.49 2.30 3.10
C GLY A 63 5.98 1.06 3.86
N TYR A 64 5.65 1.19 5.14
CA TYR A 64 5.11 0.10 5.97
C TYR A 64 3.81 -0.47 5.40
N LEU A 65 2.87 0.41 5.01
CA LEU A 65 1.56 0.01 4.47
C LEU A 65 1.70 -0.75 3.15
N ILE A 66 2.68 -0.41 2.33
CA ILE A 66 2.98 -1.09 1.06
C ILE A 66 3.56 -2.47 1.34
N SER A 67 4.55 -2.56 2.22
CA SER A 67 5.21 -3.83 2.57
C SER A 67 4.28 -4.79 3.30
N SER A 68 3.39 -4.28 4.15
CA SER A 68 2.44 -5.07 4.93
C SER A 68 1.10 -5.30 4.22
N GLY A 69 0.94 -4.76 3.00
CA GLY A 69 -0.34 -4.69 2.29
C GLY A 69 -1.00 -6.05 2.05
N GLU A 70 -0.20 -7.07 1.69
CA GLU A 70 -0.67 -8.45 1.51
C GLU A 70 -1.37 -9.01 2.75
N SER A 71 -1.06 -8.49 3.92
CA SER A 71 -1.43 -9.09 5.18
C SER A 71 -2.41 -8.25 5.99
N ILE A 72 -2.57 -6.98 5.60
CA ILE A 72 -3.52 -6.02 6.17
C ILE A 72 -4.79 -5.99 5.30
N TYR A 73 -4.65 -6.16 3.99
CA TYR A 73 -5.73 -6.01 3.02
C TYR A 73 -6.16 -7.32 2.35
N ALA A 74 -5.73 -8.49 2.84
CA ALA A 74 -6.07 -9.79 2.25
C ALA A 74 -7.58 -10.07 2.24
N ASP A 75 -8.24 -9.82 3.38
CA ASP A 75 -9.58 -10.34 3.63
C ASP A 75 -10.63 -9.23 3.88
N ILE A 76 -10.20 -7.95 3.85
CA ILE A 76 -11.03 -6.80 4.23
C ILE A 76 -11.04 -5.77 3.12
N ASP A 77 -12.20 -5.16 2.89
CA ASP A 77 -12.36 -4.05 1.95
C ASP A 77 -11.35 -2.92 2.25
N VAL A 78 -10.44 -2.67 1.29
CA VAL A 78 -9.34 -1.69 1.41
C VAL A 78 -9.84 -0.30 1.80
N GLN A 79 -11.00 0.11 1.27
CA GLN A 79 -11.60 1.42 1.52
C GLN A 79 -12.03 1.60 2.99
N TRP A 80 -12.62 0.58 3.60
CA TRP A 80 -13.05 0.66 4.99
C TRP A 80 -11.85 0.62 5.94
N ASN A 81 -10.88 -0.24 5.64
CA ASN A 81 -9.69 -0.33 6.47
C ASN A 81 -8.86 0.97 6.43
N SER A 82 -8.73 1.62 5.27
CA SER A 82 -8.05 2.91 5.18
C SER A 82 -8.79 4.02 5.94
N LEU A 83 -10.12 4.05 5.88
CA LEU A 83 -10.93 5.00 6.66
C LEU A 83 -10.79 4.78 8.17
N ILE A 84 -10.88 3.53 8.64
CA ILE A 84 -10.71 3.21 10.06
C ILE A 84 -9.30 3.58 10.53
N PHE A 85 -8.27 3.26 9.73
CA PHE A 85 -6.90 3.60 10.04
C PHE A 85 -6.70 5.12 10.19
N VAL A 86 -7.20 5.92 9.23
CA VAL A 86 -7.13 7.38 9.31
C VAL A 86 -7.91 7.91 10.51
N ALA A 87 -9.12 7.40 10.77
CA ALA A 87 -9.94 7.82 11.90
C ALA A 87 -9.26 7.55 13.25
N THR A 88 -8.70 6.35 13.44
CA THR A 88 -7.96 6.00 14.66
C THR A 88 -6.73 6.88 14.86
N ASN A 89 -6.01 7.21 13.79
CA ASN A 89 -4.86 8.11 13.85
C ASN A 89 -5.25 9.54 14.24
N ILE A 90 -6.37 10.07 13.73
CA ILE A 90 -6.91 11.38 14.13
C ILE A 90 -7.25 11.39 15.61
N VAL A 91 -7.96 10.36 16.11
CA VAL A 91 -8.33 10.26 17.52
C VAL A 91 -7.09 10.17 18.41
N ALA A 92 -6.09 9.36 18.02
CA ALA A 92 -4.83 9.25 18.75
C ALA A 92 -4.05 10.57 18.78
N SER A 93 -4.02 11.30 17.66
CA SER A 93 -3.37 12.61 17.57
C SER A 93 -4.06 13.65 18.47
N TRP A 94 -5.39 13.66 18.51
CA TRP A 94 -6.15 14.50 19.43
C TRP A 94 -5.88 14.16 20.90
N ALA A 95 -5.80 12.87 21.24
CA ALA A 95 -5.44 12.44 22.59
C ALA A 95 -4.02 12.90 22.97
N ALA A 96 -3.06 12.85 22.04
CA ALA A 96 -1.70 13.35 22.26
C ALA A 96 -1.64 14.88 22.46
N VAL A 97 -2.44 15.65 21.72
CA VAL A 97 -2.56 17.11 21.93
C VAL A 97 -3.17 17.40 23.31
N LEU A 98 -4.24 16.70 23.69
CA LEU A 98 -4.82 16.82 25.03
C LEU A 98 -3.80 16.49 26.12
N PHE A 99 -3.00 15.44 25.91
CA PHE A 99 -1.89 15.09 26.80
C PHE A 99 -0.85 16.20 26.92
N TRP A 100 -0.43 16.80 25.80
CA TRP A 100 0.51 17.92 25.80
C TRP A 100 0.00 19.13 26.59
N PHE A 101 -1.28 19.49 26.43
CA PHE A 101 -1.87 20.60 27.19
C PHE A 101 -2.12 20.24 28.66
N ALA A 102 -2.46 18.99 28.96
CA ALA A 102 -2.67 18.49 30.32
C ALA A 102 -1.40 18.53 31.19
N ILE A 103 -0.23 18.30 30.58
CA ILE A 103 1.08 18.24 31.25
C ILE A 103 1.72 19.62 31.48
N GLY A 104 1.06 20.74 31.15
CA GLY A 104 1.70 22.06 31.32
C GLY A 104 1.98 22.47 32.78
N GLY A 105 3.25 22.75 33.10
CA GLY A 105 3.76 23.35 34.35
C GLY A 105 3.65 24.88 34.38
N GLU A 106 3.92 25.51 35.53
CA GLU A 106 3.89 26.99 35.65
C GLU A 106 5.12 27.61 34.98
N GLY A 107 5.00 28.01 33.72
CA GLY A 107 6.07 28.67 32.96
C GLY A 107 5.88 28.58 31.45
N ASP A 108 6.79 29.22 30.71
CA ASP A 108 6.86 29.08 29.25
C ASP A 108 7.31 27.67 28.89
N LYS A 109 6.54 27.02 28.01
CA LYS A 109 6.88 25.69 27.52
C LYS A 109 8.07 25.78 26.59
N GLU A 110 9.07 24.95 26.84
CA GLU A 110 10.13 24.73 25.87
C GLU A 110 9.54 24.08 24.61
N THR A 111 10.07 24.44 23.44
CA THR A 111 9.59 23.93 22.14
C THR A 111 10.63 23.08 21.42
N GLY A 112 11.78 22.81 22.04
CA GLY A 112 12.83 21.97 21.45
C GLY A 112 12.48 20.49 21.41
N ASN A 113 13.31 19.68 20.77
CA ASN A 113 13.03 18.25 20.51
C ASN A 113 12.89 17.41 21.79
N LEU A 114 13.50 17.86 22.89
CA LEU A 114 13.40 17.24 24.22
C LEU A 114 12.34 17.89 25.11
N ALA A 115 11.54 18.84 24.59
CA ALA A 115 10.57 19.61 25.36
C ALA A 115 9.60 18.73 26.14
N VAL A 116 9.10 17.67 25.53
CA VAL A 116 8.15 16.75 26.20
C VAL A 116 8.80 16.08 27.40
N LEU A 117 10.06 15.66 27.29
CA LEU A 117 10.77 15.02 28.40
C LEU A 117 11.09 16.02 29.51
N MET A 118 11.55 17.22 29.14
CA MET A 118 11.85 18.30 30.10
C MET A 118 10.59 18.75 30.84
N GLU A 119 9.47 18.89 30.15
CA GLU A 119 8.20 19.30 30.77
C GLU A 119 7.68 18.24 31.75
N ILE A 120 7.75 16.95 31.40
CA ILE A 120 7.42 15.86 32.34
C ILE A 120 8.29 15.95 33.59
N TYR A 121 9.59 16.21 33.43
CA TYR A 121 10.50 16.36 34.57
C TYR A 121 10.14 17.59 35.42
N LYS A 122 9.94 18.76 34.80
CA LYS A 122 9.56 20.01 35.49
C LYS A 122 8.28 19.83 36.31
N VAL A 123 7.22 19.31 35.71
CA VAL A 123 5.94 19.08 36.42
C VAL A 123 6.08 18.07 37.55
N SER A 124 6.91 17.04 37.39
CA SER A 124 7.16 16.08 38.46
C SER A 124 7.81 16.73 39.68
N VAL A 125 8.73 17.68 39.46
CA VAL A 125 9.43 18.41 40.52
C VAL A 125 8.51 19.48 41.13
N GLU A 126 7.85 20.30 40.31
CA GLU A 126 6.96 21.38 40.75
C GLU A 126 5.81 20.87 41.61
N LYS A 127 5.15 19.78 41.19
CA LYS A 127 3.99 19.21 41.89
C LYS A 127 4.36 18.18 42.95
N ASN A 128 5.66 17.96 43.23
CA ASN A 128 6.15 16.93 44.15
C ASN A 128 5.49 15.55 43.94
N LEU A 129 5.37 15.12 42.67
CA LEU A 129 4.72 13.87 42.32
C LEU A 129 5.60 12.67 42.68
N SER A 130 4.95 11.52 42.95
CA SER A 130 5.67 10.27 43.18
C SER A 130 6.52 9.88 41.96
N LYS A 131 7.69 9.28 42.20
CA LYS A 131 8.62 8.83 41.15
C LYS A 131 8.00 7.86 40.13
N ALA A 132 6.90 7.18 40.50
CA ALA A 132 6.16 6.29 39.61
C ALA A 132 5.55 7.04 38.42
N TRP A 133 5.12 8.29 38.61
CA TRP A 133 4.47 9.07 37.56
C TRP A 133 5.39 9.44 36.38
N PRO A 134 6.54 10.11 36.57
CA PRO A 134 7.42 10.42 35.45
C PRO A 134 7.98 9.16 34.80
N LEU A 135 8.18 8.08 35.59
CA LEU A 135 8.61 6.78 35.05
C LEU A 135 7.58 6.18 34.10
N LEU A 136 6.27 6.26 34.43
CA LEU A 136 5.20 5.81 33.55
C LEU A 136 5.11 6.66 32.28
N CYS A 137 5.26 7.98 32.38
CA CYS A 137 5.30 8.87 31.23
C CYS A 137 6.48 8.57 30.29
N PHE A 138 7.68 8.39 30.84
CA PHE A 138 8.86 8.01 30.06
C PHE A 138 8.73 6.60 29.46
N ALA A 139 8.16 5.65 30.20
CA ALA A 139 7.87 4.33 29.66
C ALA A 139 6.88 4.40 28.49
N MET A 140 5.82 5.21 28.59
CA MET A 140 4.87 5.43 27.51
C MET A 140 5.55 6.00 26.25
N LEU A 141 6.39 7.03 26.41
CA LEU A 141 7.15 7.62 25.29
C LEU A 141 8.12 6.61 24.67
N ALA A 142 8.85 5.85 25.50
CA ALA A 142 9.77 4.82 25.03
C ALA A 142 9.05 3.71 24.25
N LEU A 143 7.91 3.21 24.76
CA LEU A 143 7.10 2.21 24.07
C LEU A 143 6.56 2.73 22.73
N SER A 144 6.10 3.98 22.69
CA SER A 144 5.68 4.64 21.45
C SER A 144 6.83 4.72 20.43
N GLY A 145 8.02 5.13 20.86
CA GLY A 145 9.22 5.17 20.02
C GLY A 145 9.64 3.78 19.49
N ILE A 146 9.50 2.72 20.29
CA ILE A 146 9.78 1.35 19.84
C ILE A 146 8.78 0.92 18.76
N ILE A 147 7.49 1.26 18.92
CA ILE A 147 6.47 0.96 17.91
C ILE A 147 6.83 1.63 16.58
N THR A 148 7.12 2.94 16.59
CA THR A 148 7.43 3.70 15.37
C THR A 148 8.73 3.23 14.72
N MET A 149 9.75 2.90 15.51
CA MET A 149 10.99 2.33 15.00
C MET A 149 10.75 0.98 14.29
N LEU A 150 9.95 0.09 14.89
CA LEU A 150 9.62 -1.20 14.27
C LEU A 150 8.82 -1.03 12.98
N THR A 151 7.91 -0.05 12.90
CA THR A 151 7.14 0.21 11.68
C THR A 151 8.02 0.73 10.54
N PHE A 152 8.98 1.63 10.81
CA PHE A 152 9.91 2.14 9.78
C PHE A 152 10.96 1.11 9.37
N LEU A 153 11.42 0.25 10.27
CA LEU A 153 12.40 -0.80 9.94
C LEU A 153 11.80 -1.98 9.18
N HIS A 154 10.51 -2.27 9.36
CA HIS A 154 9.84 -3.38 8.70
C HIS A 154 10.02 -3.42 7.17
N PRO A 155 9.74 -2.36 6.39
CA PRO A 155 9.94 -2.39 4.93
C PRO A 155 11.40 -2.61 4.52
N LEU A 156 12.36 -2.08 5.29
CA LEU A 156 13.79 -2.32 5.05
C LEU A 156 14.16 -3.79 5.27
N TYR A 157 13.73 -4.36 6.39
CA TYR A 157 13.98 -5.77 6.70
C TYR A 157 13.27 -6.72 5.75
N ASP A 158 12.05 -6.39 5.34
CA ASP A 158 11.33 -7.17 4.34
C ASP A 158 12.04 -7.12 2.97
N ARG A 159 12.66 -5.99 2.62
CA ARG A 159 13.50 -5.89 1.42
C ARG A 159 14.80 -6.68 1.55
N TYR A 160 15.50 -6.58 2.68
CA TYR A 160 16.72 -7.37 2.93
C TYR A 160 16.44 -8.86 2.92
N ARG A 161 15.31 -9.30 3.48
CA ARG A 161 14.89 -10.70 3.45
C ARG A 161 14.63 -11.19 2.03
N ARG A 162 14.02 -10.36 1.17
CA ARG A 162 13.74 -10.71 -0.23
C ARG A 162 14.99 -10.75 -1.11
N VAL A 163 16.00 -9.91 -0.85
CA VAL A 163 17.21 -9.78 -1.68
C VAL A 163 18.40 -10.58 -1.13
N GLY A 164 18.55 -10.66 0.20
CA GLY A 164 19.77 -11.08 0.88
C GLY A 164 19.92 -12.58 1.12
N GLY A 165 18.94 -13.41 0.73
CA GLY A 165 19.01 -14.87 0.90
C GLY A 165 19.37 -15.26 2.33
N TYR A 166 20.36 -16.15 2.52
CA TYR A 166 20.82 -16.59 3.85
C TYR A 166 21.49 -15.47 4.68
N LYS A 167 22.12 -14.48 4.03
CA LYS A 167 22.93 -13.44 4.70
C LYS A 167 22.12 -12.22 5.17
N TRP A 168 20.81 -12.20 4.92
CA TRP A 168 19.96 -11.03 5.20
C TRP A 168 20.04 -10.55 6.65
N ARG A 169 20.21 -11.48 7.61
CA ARG A 169 20.34 -11.15 9.04
C ARG A 169 21.58 -10.32 9.34
N HIS A 170 22.72 -10.66 8.74
CA HIS A 170 23.97 -9.92 8.94
C HIS A 170 23.91 -8.53 8.32
N VAL A 171 23.35 -8.42 7.12
CA VAL A 171 23.14 -7.12 6.45
C VAL A 171 22.21 -6.23 7.28
N SER A 172 21.11 -6.80 7.79
CA SER A 172 20.15 -6.11 8.65
C SER A 172 20.79 -5.63 9.97
N MET A 173 21.63 -6.46 10.59
CA MET A 173 22.31 -6.11 11.83
C MET A 173 23.35 -5.00 11.60
N GLY A 174 24.15 -5.13 10.54
CA GLY A 174 25.14 -4.13 10.14
C GLY A 174 24.51 -2.78 9.82
N SER A 175 23.44 -2.75 9.01
CA SER A 175 22.75 -1.50 8.67
C SER A 175 22.15 -0.81 9.89
N SER A 176 21.58 -1.59 10.81
CA SER A 176 20.98 -1.06 12.04
C SER A 176 22.05 -0.49 12.98
N ALA A 177 23.19 -1.17 13.12
CA ALA A 177 24.31 -0.69 13.91
C ALA A 177 24.89 0.62 13.34
N VAL A 178 25.08 0.70 12.02
CA VAL A 178 25.54 1.93 11.36
C VAL A 178 24.55 3.08 11.57
N SER A 179 23.24 2.83 11.45
CA SER A 179 22.24 3.87 11.72
C SER A 179 22.24 4.33 13.17
N ALA A 180 22.40 3.42 14.14
CA ALA A 180 22.45 3.77 15.56
C ALA A 180 23.70 4.61 15.89
N LEU A 181 24.87 4.24 15.36
CA LEU A 181 26.09 5.03 15.50
C LEU A 181 25.95 6.42 14.85
N GLY A 182 25.28 6.51 13.70
CA GLY A 182 24.99 7.79 13.04
C GLY A 182 24.13 8.71 13.92
N VAL A 183 23.10 8.18 14.57
CA VAL A 183 22.26 8.97 15.50
C VAL A 183 23.07 9.41 16.73
N ILE A 184 23.88 8.54 17.31
CA ILE A 184 24.75 8.89 18.44
C ILE A 184 25.73 10.01 18.05
N ALA A 185 26.31 9.92 16.85
CA ALA A 185 27.20 10.96 16.33
C ALA A 185 26.45 12.29 16.16
N LEU A 186 25.25 12.30 15.60
CA LEU A 186 24.44 13.52 15.47
C LEU A 186 24.11 14.16 16.82
N VAL A 187 23.76 13.35 17.82
CA VAL A 187 23.50 13.84 19.19
C VAL A 187 24.77 14.43 19.81
N SER A 188 25.93 13.81 19.58
CA SER A 188 27.22 14.27 20.12
C SER A 188 27.69 15.62 19.58
N VAL A 189 27.21 16.04 18.40
CA VAL A 189 27.57 17.30 17.72
C VAL A 189 26.79 18.52 18.27
N GLY A 190 26.01 18.34 19.35
CA GLY A 190 25.52 19.45 20.17
C GLY A 190 24.07 19.88 19.91
N GLY A 191 23.14 18.94 19.77
CA GLY A 191 21.69 19.19 19.72
C GLY A 191 21.19 19.82 18.42
N HIS A 192 21.84 20.88 17.95
CA HIS A 192 21.52 21.62 16.74
C HIS A 192 21.46 20.70 15.51
N GLY A 193 22.40 19.77 15.38
CA GLY A 193 22.43 18.80 14.28
C GLY A 193 21.15 17.94 14.20
N LEU A 194 20.60 17.57 15.36
CA LEU A 194 19.36 16.80 15.44
C LEU A 194 18.16 17.69 15.10
N GLU A 195 18.14 18.93 15.58
CA GLU A 195 17.10 19.92 15.27
C GLU A 195 17.00 20.16 13.76
N VAL A 196 18.13 20.32 13.05
CA VAL A 196 18.09 20.49 11.58
C VAL A 196 17.47 19.29 10.88
N VAL A 197 17.83 18.09 11.33
CA VAL A 197 17.37 16.86 10.69
C VAL A 197 15.87 16.69 10.91
N GLU A 198 15.40 16.93 12.13
CA GLU A 198 14.00 16.77 12.53
C GLU A 198 13.10 17.86 11.95
N ASP A 199 13.50 19.13 12.01
CA ASP A 199 12.64 20.26 11.63
C ASP A 199 12.68 20.57 10.12
N VAL A 200 13.76 20.18 9.43
CA VAL A 200 14.00 20.58 8.04
C VAL A 200 14.15 19.37 7.12
N VAL A 201 15.13 18.48 7.39
CA VAL A 201 15.52 17.43 6.43
C VAL A 201 14.44 16.35 6.29
N VAL A 202 13.96 15.79 7.40
CA VAL A 202 12.94 14.72 7.38
C VAL A 202 11.61 15.20 6.78
N PRO A 203 11.03 16.35 7.21
CA PRO A 203 9.81 16.91 6.62
C PRO A 203 9.89 17.10 5.10
N PHE A 204 11.03 17.60 4.62
CA PHE A 204 11.26 17.82 3.20
C PHE A 204 11.36 16.51 2.43
N LEU A 205 12.16 15.55 2.91
CA LEU A 205 12.32 14.24 2.27
C LEU A 205 11.01 13.47 2.18
N VAL A 206 10.20 13.49 3.25
CA VAL A 206 8.89 12.85 3.31
C VAL A 206 7.92 13.43 2.30
N SER A 207 7.90 14.76 2.16
CA SER A 207 7.06 15.45 1.19
C SER A 207 7.43 15.08 -0.25
N VAL A 208 8.73 15.12 -0.58
CA VAL A 208 9.23 14.76 -1.92
C VAL A 208 8.98 13.28 -2.23
N ALA A 209 9.29 12.37 -1.30
CA ALA A 209 9.08 10.94 -1.48
C ALA A 209 7.61 10.61 -1.76
N THR A 210 6.69 11.22 -1.00
CA THR A 210 5.25 11.02 -1.19
C THR A 210 4.78 11.50 -2.56
N VAL A 211 5.24 12.67 -3.02
CA VAL A 211 4.88 13.20 -4.35
C VAL A 211 5.39 12.29 -5.45
N LEU A 212 6.64 11.84 -5.37
CA LEU A 212 7.24 10.95 -6.37
C LEU A 212 6.50 9.61 -6.43
N GLU A 213 6.16 9.04 -5.27
CA GLU A 213 5.46 7.77 -5.18
C GLU A 213 4.06 7.84 -5.79
N ILE A 214 3.26 8.84 -5.40
CA ILE A 214 1.91 9.03 -5.94
C ILE A 214 1.98 9.34 -7.44
N SER A 215 2.93 10.17 -7.87
CA SER A 215 3.09 10.50 -9.28
C SER A 215 3.48 9.29 -10.13
N ALA A 216 4.30 8.39 -9.58
CA ALA A 216 4.66 7.15 -10.25
C ALA A 216 3.43 6.23 -10.46
N PHE A 217 2.55 6.09 -9.47
CA PHE A 217 1.35 5.26 -9.61
C PHE A 217 0.22 5.91 -10.41
N VAL A 218 -0.01 7.21 -10.23
CA VAL A 218 -1.17 7.89 -10.83
C VAL A 218 -0.88 8.31 -12.28
N PHE A 219 0.30 8.91 -12.52
CA PHE A 219 0.63 9.48 -13.83
C PHE A 219 1.48 8.56 -14.70
N ILE A 220 2.52 7.93 -14.15
CA ILE A 220 3.41 7.06 -14.95
C ILE A 220 2.76 5.70 -15.22
N TYR A 221 2.29 5.02 -14.18
CA TYR A 221 1.60 3.73 -14.32
C TYR A 221 0.20 3.90 -14.95
N GLY A 222 -0.46 5.01 -14.63
CA GLY A 222 -1.73 5.43 -15.20
C GLY A 222 -2.93 5.08 -14.32
N TRP A 223 -3.67 6.11 -13.93
CA TRP A 223 -4.81 5.99 -13.01
C TRP A 223 -5.90 5.00 -13.47
N LYS A 224 -6.14 4.85 -14.79
CA LYS A 224 -7.15 3.91 -15.31
C LYS A 224 -6.75 2.45 -15.02
N VAL A 225 -5.50 2.11 -15.31
CA VAL A 225 -4.95 0.76 -15.06
C VAL A 225 -4.92 0.49 -13.56
N LEU A 226 -4.55 1.50 -12.76
CA LEU A 226 -4.57 1.40 -11.30
C LEU A 226 -5.99 1.13 -10.75
N VAL A 227 -7.01 1.80 -11.29
CA VAL A 227 -8.41 1.56 -10.91
C VAL A 227 -8.82 0.14 -11.28
N GLU A 228 -8.54 -0.33 -12.50
CA GLU A 228 -8.82 -1.70 -12.93
C GLU A 228 -8.17 -2.74 -12.02
N ASP A 229 -6.91 -2.52 -11.62
CA ASP A 229 -6.19 -3.39 -10.70
C ASP A 229 -6.82 -3.44 -9.31
N ILE A 230 -7.20 -2.29 -8.74
CA ILE A 230 -7.84 -2.23 -7.42
C ILE A 230 -9.26 -2.79 -7.48
N GLU A 231 -10.01 -2.56 -8.56
CA GLU A 231 -11.34 -3.14 -8.78
C GLU A 231 -11.26 -4.66 -8.94
N PHE A 232 -10.20 -5.18 -9.58
CA PHE A 232 -9.93 -6.61 -9.66
C PHE A 232 -9.63 -7.22 -8.29
N LEU A 233 -8.82 -6.54 -7.46
CA LEU A 233 -8.45 -7.03 -6.13
C LEU A 233 -9.62 -6.98 -5.14
N THR A 234 -10.39 -5.90 -5.14
CA THR A 234 -11.52 -5.70 -4.21
C THR A 234 -12.83 -6.30 -4.70
N GLY A 235 -12.95 -6.58 -6.00
CA GLY A 235 -14.18 -7.05 -6.64
C GLY A 235 -15.31 -6.02 -6.64
N ARG A 236 -15.03 -4.76 -6.27
CA ARG A 236 -16.00 -3.65 -6.21
C ARG A 236 -15.50 -2.48 -7.03
N LYS A 237 -16.42 -1.76 -7.65
CA LYS A 237 -16.10 -0.53 -8.39
C LYS A 237 -15.66 0.60 -7.46
N ILE A 238 -14.63 1.33 -7.86
CA ILE A 238 -14.11 2.45 -7.07
C ILE A 238 -14.90 3.71 -7.39
N LYS A 239 -15.30 4.44 -6.34
CA LYS A 239 -15.94 5.75 -6.52
C LYS A 239 -14.92 6.73 -7.09
N LYS A 240 -15.34 7.53 -8.08
CA LYS A 240 -14.49 8.54 -8.74
C LYS A 240 -13.86 9.55 -7.78
N ILE A 241 -14.45 9.78 -6.60
CA ILE A 241 -13.89 10.67 -5.57
C ILE A 241 -12.48 10.26 -5.14
N TRP A 242 -12.20 8.95 -5.04
CA TRP A 242 -10.87 8.44 -4.68
C TRP A 242 -9.83 8.76 -5.75
N VAL A 243 -10.20 8.62 -7.02
CA VAL A 243 -9.33 8.95 -8.16
C VAL A 243 -9.02 10.45 -8.18
N MET A 244 -10.03 11.28 -7.94
CA MET A 244 -9.84 12.73 -7.83
C MET A 244 -8.92 13.10 -6.67
N SER A 245 -9.04 12.43 -5.52
CA SER A 245 -8.15 12.63 -4.38
C SER A 245 -6.70 12.28 -4.72
N TRP A 246 -6.43 11.16 -5.41
CA TRP A 246 -5.06 10.80 -5.79
C TRP A 246 -4.41 11.80 -6.73
N CYS A 247 -5.18 12.37 -7.67
CA CYS A 247 -4.69 13.43 -8.55
C CYS A 247 -4.50 14.77 -7.83
N ALA A 248 -5.35 15.08 -6.83
CA ALA A 248 -5.28 16.33 -6.08
C ALA A 248 -4.10 16.39 -5.10
N VAL A 249 -3.72 15.25 -4.50
CA VAL A 249 -2.68 15.22 -3.46
C VAL A 249 -1.32 15.79 -3.91
N PRO A 250 -0.72 15.37 -5.04
CA PRO A 250 0.50 16.00 -5.54
C PRO A 250 0.32 17.50 -5.83
N GLY A 251 -0.86 17.89 -6.31
CA GLY A 251 -1.23 19.28 -6.57
C GLY A 251 -1.37 20.14 -5.31
N ILE A 252 -1.49 19.53 -4.13
CA ILE A 252 -1.52 20.25 -2.84
C ILE A 252 -0.13 20.23 -2.19
N ILE A 253 0.53 19.06 -2.15
CA ILE A 253 1.83 18.90 -1.49
C ILE A 253 2.89 19.80 -2.14
N VAL A 254 2.96 19.80 -3.48
CA VAL A 254 4.02 20.54 -4.20
C VAL A 254 3.92 22.06 -3.97
N PRO A 255 2.76 22.72 -4.15
CA PRO A 255 2.67 24.16 -3.89
C PRO A 255 2.91 24.54 -2.43
N VAL A 256 2.41 23.75 -1.47
CA VAL A 256 2.62 24.04 -0.04
C VAL A 256 4.09 23.91 0.35
N ALA A 257 4.77 22.86 -0.12
CA ALA A 257 6.20 22.67 0.11
C ALA A 257 7.05 23.77 -0.57
N LEU A 258 6.72 24.13 -1.82
CA LEU A 258 7.39 25.24 -2.51
C LEU A 258 7.18 26.58 -1.80
N TRP A 259 5.94 26.87 -1.39
CA TRP A 259 5.63 28.10 -0.66
C TRP A 259 6.39 28.17 0.67
N TRP A 260 6.49 27.06 1.38
CA TRP A 260 7.32 26.94 2.58
C TRP A 260 8.79 27.25 2.28
N ILE A 261 9.41 26.53 1.33
CA ILE A 261 10.83 26.74 0.95
C ILE A 261 11.11 28.19 0.55
N ILE A 262 10.28 28.76 -0.33
CA ILE A 262 10.46 30.14 -0.81
C ILE A 262 10.40 31.12 0.36
N SER A 263 9.40 30.98 1.23
CA SER A 263 9.25 31.87 2.39
C SER A 263 10.42 31.73 3.36
N TRP A 264 10.97 30.53 3.46
CA TRP A 264 12.13 30.20 4.29
C TRP A 264 13.40 30.89 3.78
N PHE A 265 13.63 30.88 2.46
CA PHE A 265 14.75 31.60 1.83
C PHE A 265 14.60 33.12 1.86
N ILE A 266 13.38 33.66 1.72
CA ILE A 266 13.12 35.11 1.67
C ILE A 266 13.16 35.75 3.08
N LYS A 267 12.57 35.12 4.09
CA LYS A 267 12.34 35.77 5.40
C LYS A 267 13.57 35.74 6.34
N LYS A 268 14.45 34.75 6.21
CA LYS A 268 15.69 34.60 7.02
C LYS A 268 16.92 35.16 6.27
N GLN A 269 16.89 36.41 5.79
CA GLN A 269 18.03 37.05 5.11
C GLN A 269 19.10 37.61 6.09
N ASN A 270 18.99 37.32 7.40
CA ASN A 270 20.05 37.67 8.34
C ASN A 270 21.20 36.66 8.22
N TRP A 271 22.31 37.09 7.62
CA TRP A 271 23.55 36.33 7.47
C TRP A 271 24.42 36.29 8.74
N THR A 272 23.85 36.69 9.88
CA THR A 272 24.56 36.77 11.17
C THR A 272 24.65 35.44 11.89
N GLU A 273 23.78 34.48 11.56
CA GLU A 273 23.82 33.11 12.06
C GLU A 273 24.36 32.16 10.99
N ALA A 274 25.12 31.12 11.41
CA ALA A 274 25.61 30.11 10.49
C ALA A 274 24.43 29.49 9.73
N PRO A 275 24.45 29.40 8.38
CA PRO A 275 23.28 29.01 7.58
C PRO A 275 23.06 27.49 7.56
N TRP A 276 23.09 26.83 8.72
CA TRP A 276 23.02 25.37 8.86
C TRP A 276 21.73 24.79 8.27
N GLU A 277 20.58 25.43 8.49
CA GLU A 277 19.29 25.04 7.92
C GLU A 277 19.26 25.19 6.39
N LYS A 278 19.78 26.31 5.85
CA LYS A 278 19.84 26.54 4.39
C LYS A 278 20.73 25.50 3.72
N ALA A 279 21.89 25.22 4.32
CA ALA A 279 22.80 24.19 3.87
C ALA A 279 22.16 22.80 3.94
N ALA A 280 21.36 22.52 4.97
CA ALA A 280 20.62 21.26 5.10
C ALA A 280 19.58 21.07 4.00
N VAL A 281 18.80 22.11 3.67
CA VAL A 281 17.87 22.04 2.52
C VAL A 281 18.64 21.76 1.22
N VAL A 282 19.68 22.55 0.92
CA VAL A 282 20.45 22.38 -0.33
C VAL A 282 21.11 21.00 -0.39
N SER A 283 21.74 20.55 0.69
CA SER A 283 22.36 19.22 0.74
C SER A 283 21.33 18.10 0.60
N SER A 284 20.15 18.21 1.22
CA SER A 284 19.08 17.22 1.07
C SER A 284 18.58 17.14 -0.38
N VAL A 285 18.44 18.28 -1.07
CA VAL A 285 18.11 18.35 -2.50
C VAL A 285 19.20 17.66 -3.34
N CYS A 286 20.48 17.97 -3.09
CA CYS A 286 21.60 17.32 -3.76
C CYS A 286 21.58 15.79 -3.56
N VAL A 287 21.35 15.32 -2.34
CA VAL A 287 21.24 13.89 -2.03
C VAL A 287 20.08 13.24 -2.78
N ILE A 288 18.90 13.87 -2.81
CA ILE A 288 17.75 13.38 -3.58
C ILE A 288 18.11 13.24 -5.06
N PHE A 289 18.73 14.25 -5.67
CA PHE A 289 19.15 14.19 -7.06
C PHE A 289 20.15 13.07 -7.32
N ILE A 290 21.19 12.96 -6.48
CA ILE A 290 22.20 11.89 -6.60
C ILE A 290 21.54 10.52 -6.51
N LEU A 291 20.66 10.30 -5.53
CA LEU A 291 19.93 9.04 -5.38
C LEU A 291 19.04 8.77 -6.59
N PHE A 292 18.25 9.75 -7.02
CA PHE A 292 17.34 9.63 -8.16
C PHE A 292 18.10 9.26 -9.44
N PHE A 293 19.18 9.98 -9.77
CA PHE A 293 19.98 9.70 -10.95
C PHE A 293 20.72 8.36 -10.85
N THR A 294 21.22 8.00 -9.68
CA THR A 294 21.89 6.69 -9.47
C THR A 294 20.90 5.55 -9.68
N PHE A 295 19.71 5.61 -9.07
CA PHE A 295 18.69 4.58 -9.24
C PHE A 295 18.14 4.56 -10.67
N ALA A 296 17.95 5.71 -11.31
CA ALA A 296 17.55 5.79 -12.70
C ALA A 296 18.61 5.13 -13.62
N ALA A 297 19.89 5.44 -13.44
CA ALA A 297 20.99 4.84 -14.21
C ALA A 297 21.07 3.33 -14.01
N VAL A 298 20.94 2.85 -12.77
CA VAL A 298 20.89 1.41 -12.45
C VAL A 298 19.66 0.73 -13.04
N SER A 299 18.50 1.42 -13.07
CA SER A 299 17.28 0.89 -13.67
C SER A 299 17.40 0.74 -15.17
N VAL A 300 17.94 1.77 -15.85
CA VAL A 300 18.15 1.77 -17.30
C VAL A 300 19.22 0.75 -17.72
N SER A 301 20.31 0.61 -16.95
CA SER A 301 21.39 -0.33 -17.27
C SER A 301 20.97 -1.79 -17.20
N LYS A 302 19.98 -2.12 -16.36
CA LYS A 302 19.40 -3.47 -16.24
C LYS A 302 18.46 -3.87 -17.38
N GLN A 303 18.06 -2.93 -18.24
CA GLN A 303 17.15 -3.23 -19.36
C GLN A 303 17.88 -3.92 -20.50
N VAL A 304 17.26 -4.98 -21.04
CA VAL A 304 17.85 -5.93 -22.01
C VAL A 304 17.76 -5.43 -23.48
N GLN A 305 17.38 -4.18 -23.71
CA GLN A 305 17.25 -3.62 -25.07
C GLN A 305 18.57 -3.06 -25.60
N TYR A 306 18.74 -2.97 -26.91
CA TYR A 306 19.98 -2.46 -27.52
C TYR A 306 20.02 -0.93 -27.60
N ASP A 307 18.88 -0.27 -27.80
CA ASP A 307 18.79 1.19 -27.93
C ASP A 307 18.62 1.90 -26.58
N PHE A 308 19.32 3.02 -26.36
CA PHE A 308 19.17 3.84 -25.14
C PHE A 308 17.75 4.36 -24.94
N ILE A 309 17.11 4.86 -26.01
CA ILE A 309 15.72 5.33 -25.96
C ILE A 309 14.77 4.16 -25.69
N GLY A 310 15.06 2.99 -26.26
CA GLY A 310 14.36 1.73 -25.97
C GLY A 310 14.44 1.39 -24.49
N LYS A 311 15.67 1.32 -23.94
CA LYS A 311 15.94 1.04 -22.52
C LYS A 311 15.22 2.02 -21.60
N LEU A 312 15.25 3.31 -21.92
CA LEU A 312 14.55 4.33 -21.13
C LEU A 312 13.04 4.11 -21.15
N LYS A 313 12.44 3.92 -22.33
CA LYS A 313 11.01 3.65 -22.49
C LYS A 313 10.57 2.38 -21.77
N SER A 314 11.38 1.32 -21.80
CA SER A 314 11.11 0.08 -21.07
C SER A 314 11.26 0.22 -19.57
N SER A 315 12.12 1.14 -19.10
CA SER A 315 12.27 1.42 -17.66
C SER A 315 11.00 2.03 -17.05
N PHE A 316 10.20 2.74 -17.85
CA PHE A 316 8.89 3.26 -17.44
C PHE A 316 7.76 2.23 -17.59
N SER A 317 8.04 1.06 -18.16
CA SER A 317 7.06 -0.02 -18.27
C SER A 317 7.09 -0.90 -17.01
N PRO A 318 5.93 -1.35 -16.51
CA PRO A 318 5.90 -2.25 -15.36
C PRO A 318 6.67 -3.54 -15.66
N SER A 319 7.32 -4.09 -14.63
CA SER A 319 8.09 -5.31 -14.79
C SER A 319 7.22 -6.48 -15.27
N ARG A 320 7.82 -7.48 -15.93
CA ARG A 320 7.11 -8.69 -16.37
C ARG A 320 6.47 -9.47 -15.21
N HIS A 321 6.97 -9.28 -13.99
CA HIS A 321 6.47 -9.96 -12.78
C HIS A 321 5.52 -9.07 -11.97
N TRP A 322 5.08 -7.95 -12.55
CA TRP A 322 4.07 -7.08 -11.96
C TRP A 322 2.72 -7.81 -11.88
N GLY A 323 2.00 -7.58 -10.80
CA GLY A 323 0.68 -8.15 -10.53
C GLY A 323 0.61 -8.85 -9.17
N PRO A 324 -0.51 -9.56 -8.90
CA PRO A 324 -0.69 -10.33 -7.67
C PRO A 324 0.42 -11.36 -7.45
N ARG A 325 0.84 -11.56 -6.19
CA ARG A 325 1.91 -12.49 -5.83
C ARG A 325 1.52 -13.96 -6.06
N ASP A 326 0.26 -14.30 -5.77
CA ASP A 326 -0.23 -15.67 -5.93
C ASP A 326 -0.33 -16.03 -7.41
N PRO A 327 0.30 -17.13 -7.86
CA PRO A 327 0.36 -17.47 -9.28
C PRO A 327 -1.04 -17.69 -9.87
N ILE A 328 -1.95 -18.28 -9.10
CA ILE A 328 -3.34 -18.49 -9.51
C ILE A 328 -4.03 -17.13 -9.74
N THR A 329 -3.93 -16.22 -8.76
CA THR A 329 -4.53 -14.88 -8.86
C THR A 329 -3.88 -14.05 -9.96
N HIS A 330 -2.59 -14.21 -10.18
CA HIS A 330 -1.84 -13.58 -11.28
C HIS A 330 -2.35 -14.05 -12.65
N HIS A 331 -2.60 -15.34 -12.83
CA HIS A 331 -3.19 -15.88 -14.06
C HIS A 331 -4.59 -15.31 -14.34
N TYR A 332 -5.46 -15.23 -13.33
CA TYR A 332 -6.79 -14.62 -13.49
C TYR A 332 -6.71 -13.12 -13.79
N TRP A 333 -5.76 -12.41 -13.17
CA TRP A 333 -5.54 -11.00 -13.43
C TRP A 333 -5.07 -10.75 -14.87
N LEU A 334 -4.11 -11.55 -15.36
CA LEU A 334 -3.67 -11.50 -16.75
C LEU A 334 -4.82 -11.77 -17.74
N ALA A 335 -5.62 -12.81 -17.50
CA ALA A 335 -6.78 -13.12 -18.32
C ALA A 335 -7.79 -11.96 -18.34
N SER A 336 -8.06 -11.34 -17.19
CA SER A 336 -8.95 -10.17 -17.10
C SER A 336 -8.46 -8.97 -17.92
N ARG A 337 -7.14 -8.77 -18.03
CA ARG A 337 -6.54 -7.70 -18.83
C ARG A 337 -6.58 -7.99 -20.33
N GLU A 338 -6.38 -9.24 -20.72
CA GLU A 338 -6.54 -9.68 -22.11
C GLU A 338 -7.99 -9.51 -22.59
N GLU A 339 -8.95 -9.77 -21.69
CA GLU A 339 -10.38 -9.55 -21.93
C GLU A 339 -10.76 -8.07 -21.98
N GLY A 340 -10.22 -7.22 -21.10
CA GLY A 340 -10.48 -5.77 -21.13
C GLY A 340 -9.97 -5.08 -22.41
N GLY A 341 -8.89 -5.59 -23.00
CA GLY A 341 -8.35 -5.12 -24.28
C GLY A 341 -9.16 -5.57 -25.51
N GLN A 342 -10.00 -6.61 -25.37
CA GLN A 342 -10.86 -7.14 -26.42
C GLN A 342 -12.30 -6.86 -26.05
N SER A 343 -12.92 -5.84 -26.64
CA SER A 343 -14.32 -5.39 -26.49
C SER A 343 -15.37 -6.50 -26.36
N ALA A 344 -15.37 -7.20 -25.23
CA ALA A 344 -16.20 -8.35 -24.92
C ALA A 344 -17.10 -7.95 -23.76
N PRO A 345 -18.37 -8.37 -23.77
CA PRO A 345 -19.32 -7.97 -22.74
C PRO A 345 -18.82 -8.42 -21.37
N PRO A 346 -18.87 -7.54 -20.34
CA PRO A 346 -18.44 -7.89 -19.00
C PRO A 346 -19.29 -9.05 -18.49
N THR A 347 -18.66 -10.18 -18.16
CA THR A 347 -19.39 -11.30 -17.57
C THR A 347 -19.82 -10.92 -16.14
N ARG A 348 -21.12 -10.96 -15.90
CA ARG A 348 -21.80 -10.63 -14.63
C ARG A 348 -21.47 -11.59 -13.48
N ASN A 349 -20.62 -12.59 -13.70
CA ASN A 349 -20.27 -13.58 -12.70
C ASN A 349 -18.94 -13.22 -12.04
N GLN A 350 -19.06 -12.25 -11.13
CA GLN A 350 -18.14 -11.97 -10.03
C GLN A 350 -17.60 -13.29 -9.44
N ARG A 351 -16.28 -13.31 -9.31
CA ARG A 351 -15.48 -14.38 -8.70
C ARG A 351 -16.07 -14.83 -7.34
N ARG A 352 -16.11 -16.15 -7.11
CA ARG A 352 -16.20 -16.73 -5.76
C ARG A 352 -15.04 -16.16 -4.92
N GLN A 353 -15.34 -15.70 -3.71
CA GLN A 353 -14.40 -15.02 -2.82
C GLN A 353 -13.06 -15.78 -2.71
N LEU A 354 -11.97 -15.05 -2.90
CA LEU A 354 -10.58 -15.51 -2.98
C LEU A 354 -10.07 -16.22 -1.72
N GLY A 355 -10.74 -16.04 -0.57
CA GLY A 355 -10.38 -16.70 0.70
C GLY A 355 -10.57 -18.23 0.71
N GLN A 356 -11.15 -18.83 -0.34
CA GLN A 356 -11.34 -20.29 -0.42
C GLN A 356 -10.17 -21.07 -1.02
N PHE A 357 -9.18 -20.41 -1.63
CA PHE A 357 -8.03 -21.08 -2.26
C PHE A 357 -6.73 -20.95 -1.46
N SER A 358 -6.62 -19.94 -0.58
CA SER A 358 -5.54 -19.86 0.40
C SER A 358 -5.90 -20.76 1.58
N GLY A 359 -5.40 -21.99 1.60
CA GLY A 359 -5.62 -22.96 2.68
C GLY A 359 -5.09 -22.57 4.08
N SER A 360 -5.07 -21.28 4.44
CA SER A 360 -4.88 -20.86 5.83
C SER A 360 -6.23 -20.76 6.53
N SER A 361 -6.52 -21.72 7.39
CA SER A 361 -7.62 -21.63 8.35
C SER A 361 -7.40 -20.42 9.26
N SER A 362 -8.26 -19.41 9.16
CA SER A 362 -8.38 -18.40 10.20
C SER A 362 -9.33 -18.94 11.27
N PHE A 363 -8.87 -18.89 12.52
CA PHE A 363 -9.43 -19.58 13.69
C PHE A 363 -10.78 -19.03 14.20
N ASN A 364 -11.46 -18.15 13.45
CA ASN A 364 -12.59 -17.38 13.97
C ASN A 364 -13.96 -17.69 13.36
N ASP A 365 -14.08 -18.71 12.50
CA ASP A 365 -15.41 -19.14 12.04
C ASP A 365 -16.04 -20.13 13.03
N VAL A 366 -16.65 -19.58 14.09
CA VAL A 366 -17.54 -20.33 14.99
C VAL A 366 -18.99 -20.05 14.59
N SER A 367 -19.60 -21.10 14.05
CA SER A 367 -21.03 -21.46 14.02
C SER A 367 -21.94 -20.87 12.93
N SER A 368 -22.34 -21.78 12.04
CA SER A 368 -23.76 -22.00 11.73
C SER A 368 -23.92 -23.48 11.36
N SER A 369 -24.57 -24.24 12.23
CA SER A 369 -24.79 -25.69 12.12
C SER A 369 -25.66 -26.09 10.91
N TYR A 370 -26.06 -25.14 10.07
CA TYR A 370 -26.75 -25.36 8.80
C TYR A 370 -25.78 -25.72 7.64
N SER A 371 -24.51 -25.33 7.73
CA SER A 371 -23.51 -25.47 6.65
C SER A 371 -22.99 -26.91 6.47
N ILE A 372 -23.00 -27.75 7.53
CA ILE A 372 -22.42 -29.10 7.48
C ILE A 372 -23.25 -30.04 6.58
N LYS A 373 -24.57 -29.86 6.50
CA LYS A 373 -25.42 -30.63 5.59
C LYS A 373 -25.22 -30.22 4.12
N GLU A 374 -24.96 -28.95 3.82
CA GLU A 374 -24.64 -28.52 2.45
C GLU A 374 -23.23 -28.96 2.02
N MET A 375 -22.24 -28.92 2.91
CA MET A 375 -20.89 -29.41 2.60
C MET A 375 -20.85 -30.91 2.29
N GLN A 376 -21.65 -31.74 2.97
CA GLN A 376 -21.74 -33.17 2.65
C GLN A 376 -22.46 -33.44 1.31
N VAL A 377 -23.40 -32.58 0.92
CA VAL A 377 -24.08 -32.68 -0.40
C VAL A 377 -23.15 -32.20 -1.52
N ILE A 378 -22.30 -31.19 -1.28
CA ILE A 378 -21.33 -30.68 -2.25
C ILE A 378 -20.15 -31.65 -2.43
N ALA A 379 -19.68 -32.31 -1.36
CA ALA A 379 -18.58 -33.27 -1.43
C ALA A 379 -18.94 -34.56 -2.22
N LYS A 380 -20.23 -34.93 -2.28
CA LYS A 380 -20.72 -36.05 -3.12
C LYS A 380 -20.92 -35.68 -4.59
N LYS A 381 -20.82 -34.40 -4.97
CA LYS A 381 -20.80 -33.99 -6.36
C LYS A 381 -19.40 -34.23 -6.94
N ARG A 382 -19.21 -35.46 -7.43
CA ARG A 382 -18.16 -35.85 -8.39
C ARG A 382 -17.96 -34.67 -9.35
N ARG A 383 -16.74 -34.10 -9.45
CA ARG A 383 -16.41 -33.04 -10.42
C ARG A 383 -16.97 -33.46 -11.78
N SER A 384 -18.04 -32.81 -12.23
CA SER A 384 -18.60 -33.09 -13.55
C SER A 384 -17.68 -32.46 -14.58
N ASN A 385 -17.44 -33.17 -15.69
CA ASN A 385 -16.80 -32.68 -16.93
C ASN A 385 -17.49 -31.41 -17.52
N SER A 386 -18.45 -30.82 -16.82
CA SER A 386 -19.22 -29.65 -17.20
C SER A 386 -18.48 -28.32 -16.96
N ASP A 387 -17.28 -28.30 -16.40
CA ASP A 387 -16.49 -27.07 -16.34
C ASP A 387 -15.51 -26.98 -17.54
N ASP A 388 -15.11 -28.12 -18.10
CA ASP A 388 -14.25 -28.19 -19.28
C ASP A 388 -14.96 -27.78 -20.57
N TRP A 389 -16.26 -28.06 -20.73
CA TRP A 389 -16.98 -27.64 -21.95
C TRP A 389 -17.09 -26.12 -22.07
N LEU A 390 -17.19 -25.38 -20.97
CA LEU A 390 -17.24 -23.91 -21.01
C LEU A 390 -15.91 -23.32 -21.46
N VAL A 391 -14.80 -23.89 -20.99
CA VAL A 391 -13.45 -23.50 -21.41
C VAL A 391 -13.20 -23.90 -22.87
N LEU A 392 -13.60 -25.11 -23.28
CA LEU A 392 -13.49 -25.59 -24.66
C LEU A 392 -14.37 -24.79 -25.64
N TYR A 393 -15.63 -24.54 -25.28
CA TYR A 393 -16.55 -23.72 -26.06
C TYR A 393 -16.00 -22.30 -26.21
N ARG A 394 -15.43 -21.73 -25.14
CA ARG A 394 -14.79 -20.42 -25.17
C ARG A 394 -13.56 -20.39 -26.07
N LYS A 395 -12.72 -21.43 -26.01
CA LYS A 395 -11.55 -21.58 -26.89
C LYS A 395 -11.97 -21.65 -28.36
N HIS A 396 -13.05 -22.39 -28.65
CA HIS A 396 -13.64 -22.45 -29.99
C HIS A 396 -14.22 -21.10 -30.44
N TYR A 397 -14.96 -20.40 -29.58
CA TYR A 397 -15.56 -19.10 -29.88
C TYR A 397 -14.50 -18.00 -30.14
N ILE A 398 -13.43 -17.95 -29.34
CA ILE A 398 -12.31 -17.02 -29.56
C ILE A 398 -11.58 -17.36 -30.86
N ALA A 399 -11.37 -18.64 -31.16
CA ALA A 399 -10.77 -19.07 -32.42
C ALA A 399 -11.62 -18.64 -33.64
N GLU A 400 -12.94 -18.72 -33.52
CA GLU A 400 -13.88 -18.32 -34.57
C GLU A 400 -13.91 -16.80 -34.78
N LEU A 401 -13.84 -16.01 -33.71
CA LEU A 401 -13.68 -14.55 -33.78
C LEU A 401 -12.34 -14.14 -34.40
N CYS A 402 -11.25 -14.84 -34.07
CA CYS A 402 -9.93 -14.63 -34.70
C CYS A 402 -9.97 -14.95 -36.19
N HIS A 403 -10.66 -16.02 -36.60
CA HIS A 403 -10.83 -16.38 -38.01
C HIS A 403 -11.60 -15.31 -38.79
N LYS A 404 -12.75 -14.86 -38.25
CA LYS A 404 -13.55 -13.78 -38.85
C LYS A 404 -12.78 -12.46 -38.97
N ARG A 405 -11.93 -12.14 -37.98
CA ARG A 405 -11.09 -10.92 -38.02
C ARG A 405 -9.93 -11.05 -39.01
N CYS A 406 -9.36 -12.24 -39.19
CA CYS A 406 -8.35 -12.52 -40.21
C CYS A 406 -8.88 -12.38 -41.65
N GLU A 407 -10.14 -12.75 -41.91
CA GLU A 407 -10.77 -12.56 -43.23
C GLU A 407 -10.96 -11.07 -43.58
N THR A 408 -11.22 -10.22 -42.58
CA THR A 408 -11.47 -8.78 -42.80
C THR A 408 -10.21 -7.92 -42.98
N ARG A 409 -9.00 -8.44 -42.68
CA ARG A 409 -7.74 -7.72 -42.96
C ARG A 409 -7.06 -8.31 -44.19
N LYS A 410 -7.21 -7.65 -45.34
CA LYS A 410 -6.24 -7.78 -46.45
C LYS A 410 -4.86 -7.39 -45.89
N ARG A 411 -4.04 -8.41 -45.61
CA ARG A 411 -2.67 -8.28 -45.11
C ARG A 411 -1.83 -7.61 -46.19
N SER A 412 -1.14 -6.53 -45.84
CA SER A 412 -0.15 -5.89 -46.71
C SER A 412 0.98 -6.87 -47.03
N LYS A 413 1.33 -6.97 -48.32
CA LYS A 413 2.42 -7.79 -48.85
C LYS A 413 3.77 -7.23 -48.42
N SER A 414 4.23 -7.54 -47.23
CA SER A 414 5.65 -7.37 -46.85
C SER A 414 5.90 -8.11 -45.54
N LEU A 415 6.19 -9.41 -45.63
CA LEU A 415 6.94 -10.23 -44.66
C LEU A 415 6.62 -11.70 -44.95
N ASP A 416 7.27 -12.24 -45.99
CA ASP A 416 7.38 -13.67 -46.19
C ASP A 416 8.39 -14.21 -45.17
N TRP A 417 7.92 -15.11 -44.30
CA TRP A 417 8.78 -16.07 -43.64
C TRP A 417 8.32 -17.46 -44.08
N ALA A 418 9.29 -18.26 -44.52
CA ALA A 418 9.10 -19.53 -45.22
C ALA A 418 8.33 -20.56 -44.38
N VAL A 419 7.18 -21.01 -44.88
CA VAL A 419 6.43 -22.15 -44.35
C VAL A 419 6.92 -23.42 -45.05
N LEU A 420 7.48 -24.36 -44.26
CA LEU A 420 7.83 -25.73 -44.65
C LEU A 420 6.61 -26.50 -45.22
N PRO A 421 6.80 -27.45 -46.16
CA PRO A 421 5.69 -28.09 -46.85
C PRO A 421 4.94 -29.09 -45.94
N ARG A 422 3.61 -28.98 -45.93
CA ARG A 422 2.70 -29.94 -45.26
C ARG A 422 2.77 -31.31 -45.93
N LEU A 423 3.00 -32.32 -45.09
CA LEU A 423 2.68 -33.73 -45.36
C LEU A 423 1.19 -33.88 -45.74
N LYS A 424 0.94 -34.46 -46.92
CA LYS A 424 -0.38 -34.92 -47.35
C LYS A 424 -0.79 -36.13 -46.50
N LEU A 425 -1.77 -35.96 -45.62
CA LEU A 425 -2.51 -37.08 -45.03
C LEU A 425 -3.90 -37.14 -45.66
N HIS A 426 -4.14 -38.27 -46.31
CA HIS A 426 -5.27 -38.62 -47.15
C HIS A 426 -6.58 -38.65 -46.34
N SER A 427 -7.58 -37.85 -46.71
CA SER A 427 -8.95 -38.02 -46.22
C SER A 427 -9.66 -39.12 -47.02
N LYS A 428 -10.21 -40.12 -46.33
CA LYS A 428 -11.18 -41.06 -46.92
C LYS A 428 -12.34 -41.26 -45.94
N TYR A 429 -13.54 -40.98 -46.46
CA TYR A 429 -14.87 -41.49 -46.07
C TYR A 429 -15.44 -41.15 -44.68
N TYR A 430 -16.51 -40.34 -44.66
CA TYR A 430 -17.83 -40.83 -44.23
C TYR A 430 -18.94 -39.96 -44.86
N SER A 431 -19.71 -40.58 -45.76
CA SER A 431 -20.90 -40.02 -46.38
C SER A 431 -22.10 -40.33 -45.48
N ARG A 432 -22.92 -39.32 -45.20
CA ARG A 432 -24.21 -39.42 -44.52
C ARG A 432 -25.28 -39.10 -45.56
N LYS A 433 -26.19 -40.04 -45.87
CA LYS A 433 -27.51 -39.71 -46.43
C LYS A 433 -28.56 -40.80 -46.15
N ASN A 434 -29.62 -40.31 -45.47
CA ASN A 434 -31.04 -40.60 -45.62
C ASN A 434 -31.65 -41.95 -45.19
N ILE A 435 -32.29 -41.91 -44.01
CA ILE A 435 -33.74 -42.02 -43.77
C ILE A 435 -34.54 -42.81 -44.82
N ARG A 436 -35.13 -43.93 -44.40
CA ARG A 436 -36.46 -44.36 -44.85
C ARG A 436 -37.21 -45.07 -43.72
N ILE A 437 -38.45 -44.64 -43.55
CA ILE A 437 -39.49 -45.05 -42.59
C ILE A 437 -39.96 -46.49 -42.87
N LYS A 438 -40.25 -47.25 -41.82
CA LYS A 438 -41.34 -48.25 -41.82
C LYS A 438 -41.92 -48.45 -40.42
N GLU A 439 -43.22 -48.68 -40.43
CA GLU A 439 -44.23 -48.49 -39.39
C GLU A 439 -44.28 -49.56 -38.29
N THR A 440 -44.73 -49.08 -37.13
CA THR A 440 -45.56 -49.68 -36.08
C THR A 440 -46.10 -51.10 -36.23
N SER A 441 -46.06 -51.88 -35.15
CA SER A 441 -47.27 -52.36 -34.45
C SER A 441 -46.94 -52.97 -33.08
N PHE A 442 -47.72 -52.53 -32.10
CA PHE A 442 -47.93 -53.10 -30.77
C PHE A 442 -48.82 -54.36 -30.91
N ASP A 443 -48.55 -55.42 -30.13
CA ASP A 443 -49.52 -56.14 -29.28
C ASP A 443 -48.81 -57.27 -28.52
N THR A 444 -48.71 -57.30 -27.18
CA THR A 444 -49.69 -57.68 -26.12
C THR A 444 -49.97 -59.19 -26.02
N PHE A 445 -49.92 -59.72 -24.78
CA PHE A 445 -50.27 -61.06 -24.25
C PHE A 445 -49.24 -62.19 -24.39
N CYS A 446 -49.08 -63.17 -23.49
CA CYS A 446 -49.30 -63.38 -22.05
C CYS A 446 -48.82 -64.84 -21.80
N SER A 447 -48.39 -65.14 -20.57
CA SER A 447 -48.51 -66.47 -19.93
C SER A 447 -47.61 -67.65 -20.38
N SER A 448 -46.72 -68.03 -19.44
CA SER A 448 -46.63 -69.35 -18.79
C SER A 448 -45.97 -70.55 -19.50
N ASP A 449 -44.97 -71.05 -18.77
CA ASP A 449 -44.72 -72.45 -18.39
C ASP A 449 -44.23 -73.52 -19.38
N LYS A 450 -43.22 -74.23 -18.84
CA LYS A 450 -42.76 -75.60 -19.13
C LYS A 450 -41.95 -75.72 -20.44
N GLN A 451 -40.77 -76.32 -20.47
CA GLN A 451 -40.19 -77.37 -19.62
C GLN A 451 -38.66 -77.35 -19.79
#